data_AF-A0A0K9P388-F1
#
_entry.id   AF-A0A0K9P388-F1
#
_cell.length_a   1.000
_cell.length_b   1.000
_cell.length_c   1.000
_cell.angle_alpha   90.00
_cell.angle_beta   90.00
_cell.angle_gamma   90.00
#
_symmetry.space_group_name_H-M   'P 1'
#
loop_
_entity.id
_entity.type
_entity.pdbx_description
1 polymer ?
#
loop_
_entity_poly.entity_id
_entity_poly.type
_entity_poly.pdbx_seq_one_letter_code
_entity_poly.pdbx_strand_id
1 'polypeptide(L)'
;MAEDPEDSPKYEEMQEEMTMIIREFFLNDDVNQVETDLRELNWNFYHYYFVKKLVSMAMDRHDREKEMAASLISSLYDVVFDSATIRKAFTKLVVSAEDLILDVPNIIDVVSLFIARAVIDEVLPPSFLTKILNTLNEDSIAVQIAVRAQKVYLTGTLKVDNILHRWSSS
;
A
#
# COMPACT_ATOMS: atom_id res chain seq x y z
N MET A 1 8.59 -28.98 -1.49
CA MET A 1 7.59 -27.89 -1.43
C MET A 1 8.08 -26.98 -0.33
N ALA A 2 8.48 -25.74 -0.63
CA ALA A 2 8.83 -24.82 0.44
C ALA A 2 7.53 -24.52 1.22
N GLU A 3 7.58 -24.52 2.55
CA GLU A 3 6.48 -24.03 3.38
C GLU A 3 6.17 -22.59 2.98
N ASP A 4 4.88 -22.23 2.93
CA ASP A 4 4.49 -20.82 2.75
C ASP A 4 5.10 -20.04 3.93
N PRO A 5 5.87 -18.98 3.70
CA PRO A 5 6.42 -18.16 4.78
C PRO A 5 5.33 -17.59 5.71
N GLU A 6 4.08 -17.47 5.22
CA GLU A 6 2.92 -17.10 6.05
C GLU A 6 2.53 -18.19 7.06
N ASP A 7 2.97 -19.45 6.90
CA ASP A 7 2.72 -20.58 7.82
C ASP A 7 3.83 -20.76 8.89
N SER A 8 4.85 -19.90 8.90
CA SER A 8 5.96 -19.97 9.86
C SER A 8 5.51 -19.55 11.27
N PRO A 9 5.98 -20.21 12.35
CA PRO A 9 5.75 -19.75 13.73
C PRO A 9 6.24 -18.33 14.02
N LYS A 10 7.16 -17.81 13.21
CA LYS A 10 7.68 -16.43 13.31
C LYS A 10 6.80 -15.42 12.58
N TYR A 11 5.78 -15.86 11.87
CA TYR A 11 4.91 -14.97 11.09
C TYR A 11 4.12 -14.05 12.02
N GLU A 12 3.54 -14.58 13.10
CA GLU A 12 2.80 -13.77 14.09
C GLU A 12 3.70 -12.72 14.76
N GLU A 13 4.89 -13.12 15.21
CA GLU A 13 5.90 -12.21 15.79
C GLU A 13 6.25 -11.08 14.81
N MET A 14 6.47 -11.41 13.54
CA MET A 14 6.73 -10.42 12.48
C MET A 14 5.55 -9.46 12.28
N GLN A 15 4.33 -9.97 12.30
CA GLN A 15 3.14 -9.12 12.14
C GLN A 15 2.98 -8.14 13.29
N GLU A 16 3.28 -8.55 14.51
CA GLU A 16 3.23 -7.71 15.72
C GLU A 16 4.27 -6.60 15.67
N GLU A 17 5.53 -6.94 15.40
CA GLU A 17 6.63 -5.97 15.30
C GLU A 17 6.40 -4.95 14.18
N MET A 18 6.03 -5.40 12.97
CA MET A 18 5.71 -4.48 11.88
C MET A 18 4.52 -3.58 12.21
N THR A 19 3.52 -4.10 12.91
CA THR A 19 2.38 -3.29 13.36
C THR A 19 2.80 -2.27 14.41
N MET A 20 3.76 -2.59 15.28
CA MET A 20 4.30 -1.67 16.27
C MET A 20 5.02 -0.50 15.60
N ILE A 21 5.94 -0.78 14.67
CA ILE A 21 6.67 0.24 13.90
C ILE A 21 5.69 1.20 13.19
N ILE A 22 4.65 0.65 12.54
CA ILE A 22 3.64 1.47 11.85
C ILE A 22 2.87 2.39 12.84
N ARG A 23 2.54 1.88 14.03
CA ARG A 23 1.84 2.68 15.05
C ARG A 23 2.73 3.82 15.53
N GLU A 24 3.99 3.55 15.80
CA GLU A 24 4.95 4.56 16.24
C GLU A 24 5.16 5.62 15.16
N PHE A 25 5.32 5.20 13.91
CA PHE A 25 5.41 6.10 12.76
C PHE A 25 4.21 7.06 12.68
N PHE A 26 2.98 6.57 12.85
CA PHE A 26 1.81 7.46 12.83
C PHE A 26 1.77 8.46 13.99
N LEU A 27 2.52 8.23 15.08
CA LEU A 27 2.61 9.15 16.21
C LEU A 27 3.72 10.20 16.05
N ASN A 28 4.86 9.82 15.46
CA ASN A 28 6.07 10.65 15.43
C ASN A 28 6.48 11.14 14.04
N ASP A 29 5.94 10.58 12.96
CA ASP A 29 6.29 10.85 11.55
C ASP A 29 7.80 10.69 11.26
N ASP A 30 8.47 9.79 12.00
CA ASP A 30 9.92 9.60 11.90
C ASP A 30 10.29 8.53 10.87
N VAL A 31 10.56 8.98 9.64
CA VAL A 31 10.99 8.13 8.52
C VAL A 31 12.32 7.43 8.80
N ASN A 32 13.27 8.08 9.47
CA ASN A 32 14.60 7.51 9.72
C ASN A 32 14.53 6.38 10.77
N GLN A 33 13.66 6.54 11.77
CA GLN A 33 13.41 5.50 12.75
C GLN A 33 12.82 4.26 12.07
N VAL A 34 11.81 4.43 11.21
CA VAL A 34 11.22 3.31 10.45
C VAL A 34 12.27 2.61 9.58
N GLU A 35 13.13 3.36 8.88
CA GLU A 35 14.22 2.75 8.11
C GLU A 35 15.12 1.89 9.00
N THR A 36 15.53 2.43 10.14
CA THR A 36 16.42 1.75 11.09
C THR A 36 15.79 0.46 11.61
N ASP A 37 14.55 0.55 12.10
CA ASP A 37 13.83 -0.59 12.68
C ASP A 37 13.63 -1.71 11.65
N LEU A 38 13.25 -1.37 10.41
CA LEU A 38 13.07 -2.36 9.35
C LEU A 38 14.38 -3.06 8.97
N ARG A 39 15.50 -2.33 8.96
CA ARG A 39 16.82 -2.92 8.69
C ARG A 39 17.28 -3.82 9.83
N GLU A 40 17.01 -3.44 11.08
CA GLU A 40 17.40 -4.20 12.27
C GLU A 40 16.59 -5.50 12.43
N LEU A 41 15.29 -5.48 12.12
CA LEU A 41 14.46 -6.68 12.10
C LEU A 41 14.97 -7.75 11.12
N ASN A 42 15.63 -7.33 10.02
CA ASN A 42 16.23 -8.18 9.01
C ASN A 42 15.23 -9.21 8.42
N TRP A 43 13.99 -8.77 8.23
CA TRP A 43 12.86 -9.55 7.70
C TRP A 43 12.45 -9.09 6.30
N ASN A 44 13.45 -8.83 5.45
CA ASN A 44 13.28 -8.28 4.10
C ASN A 44 12.21 -9.00 3.26
N PHE A 45 12.09 -10.31 3.42
CA PHE A 45 11.08 -11.12 2.73
C PHE A 45 9.63 -10.67 3.02
N TYR A 46 9.39 -10.12 4.22
CA TYR A 46 8.08 -9.68 4.69
C TYR A 46 7.85 -8.18 4.53
N HIS A 47 8.76 -7.41 3.93
CA HIS A 47 8.54 -5.97 3.71
C HIS A 47 7.25 -5.65 2.93
N TYR A 48 6.76 -6.58 2.09
CA TYR A 48 5.47 -6.41 1.41
C TYR A 48 4.29 -6.39 2.40
N TYR A 49 4.40 -7.12 3.52
CA TYR A 49 3.42 -7.11 4.60
C TYR A 49 3.41 -5.76 5.28
N PHE A 50 4.59 -5.20 5.60
CA PHE A 50 4.70 -3.85 6.16
C PHE A 50 3.97 -2.83 5.29
N VAL A 51 4.27 -2.76 3.99
CA VAL A 51 3.65 -1.80 3.07
C VAL A 51 2.13 -2.02 2.97
N LYS A 52 1.68 -3.28 2.83
CA LYS A 52 0.25 -3.61 2.82
C LYS A 52 -0.43 -3.14 4.11
N LYS A 53 0.15 -3.47 5.27
CA LYS A 53 -0.38 -3.19 6.60
C LYS A 53 -0.42 -1.69 6.87
N LEU A 54 0.62 -0.95 6.46
CA LEU A 54 0.70 0.51 6.55
C LEU A 54 -0.46 1.16 5.81
N VAL A 55 -0.68 0.79 4.54
CA VAL A 55 -1.80 1.31 3.74
C VAL A 55 -3.12 0.93 4.39
N SER A 56 -3.34 -0.35 4.73
CA SER A 56 -4.57 -0.81 5.40
C SER A 56 -4.88 -0.02 6.66
N MET A 57 -3.89 0.20 7.52
CA MET A 57 -4.06 0.97 8.75
C MET A 57 -4.31 2.47 8.49
N ALA A 58 -3.80 3.04 7.39
CA ALA A 58 -4.07 4.42 7.01
C ALA A 58 -5.49 4.62 6.44
N MET A 59 -6.07 3.61 5.80
CA MET A 59 -7.40 3.70 5.19
C MET A 59 -8.50 4.00 6.21
N ASP A 60 -8.35 3.47 7.43
CA ASP A 60 -9.31 3.64 8.53
C ASP A 60 -9.15 4.99 9.28
N ARG A 61 -8.23 5.85 8.84
CA ARG A 61 -7.86 7.09 9.52
C ARG A 61 -8.14 8.34 8.69
N HIS A 62 -7.66 9.50 9.14
CA HIS A 62 -7.84 10.78 8.46
C HIS A 62 -6.88 10.92 7.28
N ASP A 63 -7.00 12.01 6.54
CA ASP A 63 -6.21 12.22 5.32
C ASP A 63 -4.73 12.39 5.65
N ARG A 64 -4.40 12.97 6.80
CA ARG A 64 -3.02 13.04 7.32
C ARG A 64 -2.32 11.69 7.30
N GLU A 65 -2.90 10.63 7.87
CA GLU A 65 -2.25 9.33 7.93
C GLU A 65 -2.14 8.67 6.55
N LYS A 66 -3.05 8.98 5.62
CA LYS A 66 -2.95 8.52 4.23
C LYS A 66 -1.78 9.19 3.51
N GLU A 67 -1.58 10.50 3.72
CA GLU A 67 -0.44 11.23 3.17
C GLU A 67 0.89 10.74 3.79
N MET A 68 0.93 10.52 5.11
CA MET A 68 2.09 9.96 5.81
C MET A 68 2.46 8.59 5.24
N ALA A 69 1.47 7.71 5.05
CA ALA A 69 1.70 6.38 4.48
C ALA A 69 2.24 6.44 3.03
N ALA A 70 1.64 7.27 2.17
CA ALA A 70 2.11 7.44 0.79
C ALA A 70 3.55 8.01 0.76
N SER A 71 3.81 9.04 1.55
CA SER A 71 5.13 9.69 1.64
C SER A 71 6.21 8.73 2.18
N LEU A 72 5.88 7.89 3.16
CA LEU A 72 6.80 6.89 3.70
C LEU A 72 7.18 5.83 2.66
N ILE A 73 6.18 5.33 1.92
CA ILE A 73 6.41 4.36 0.83
C ILE A 73 7.34 4.96 -0.22
N SER A 74 7.09 6.22 -0.62
CA SER A 74 7.96 6.92 -1.57
C SER A 74 9.37 7.14 -1.02
N SER A 75 9.51 7.51 0.25
CA SER A 75 10.82 7.80 0.87
C SER A 75 11.68 6.55 1.05
N LEU A 76 11.05 5.39 1.27
CA LEU A 76 11.75 4.12 1.49
C LEU A 76 11.89 3.27 0.22
N TYR A 77 11.32 3.70 -0.90
CA TYR A 77 11.51 3.04 -2.20
C TYR A 77 12.97 3.18 -2.68
N ASP A 78 13.56 2.09 -3.18
CA ASP A 78 14.98 1.97 -3.52
C ASP A 78 15.97 2.17 -2.35
N VAL A 79 15.47 2.35 -1.12
CA VAL A 79 16.26 2.41 0.13
C VAL A 79 16.07 1.13 0.95
N VAL A 80 14.81 0.77 1.20
CA VAL A 80 14.40 -0.44 1.97
C VAL A 80 13.49 -1.34 1.13
N PHE A 81 12.63 -0.75 0.31
CA PHE A 81 11.66 -1.48 -0.52
C PHE A 81 12.12 -1.52 -1.97
N ASP A 82 12.22 -2.73 -2.52
CA ASP A 82 12.44 -2.91 -3.94
C ASP A 82 11.11 -2.93 -4.73
N SER A 83 11.25 -2.83 -6.04
CA SER A 83 10.11 -2.84 -6.97
C SER A 83 9.26 -4.12 -6.87
N ALA A 84 9.85 -5.26 -6.49
CA ALA A 84 9.12 -6.51 -6.29
C ALA A 84 8.25 -6.47 -5.03
N THR A 85 8.78 -5.89 -3.94
CA THR A 85 8.10 -5.67 -2.66
C THR A 85 6.87 -4.80 -2.84
N ILE A 86 7.02 -3.63 -3.48
CA ILE A 86 5.90 -2.71 -3.73
C ILE A 86 4.81 -3.38 -4.56
N ARG A 87 5.18 -4.04 -5.67
CA ARG A 87 4.20 -4.79 -6.49
C ARG A 87 3.47 -5.88 -5.70
N LYS A 88 4.19 -6.66 -4.90
CA LYS A 88 3.59 -7.73 -4.08
C LYS A 88 2.63 -7.15 -3.04
N ALA A 89 3.02 -6.06 -2.38
CA ALA A 89 2.20 -5.39 -1.37
C ALA A 89 0.87 -4.88 -1.95
N PHE A 90 0.92 -4.12 -3.05
CA PHE A 90 -0.28 -3.61 -3.70
C PHE A 90 -1.14 -4.71 -4.32
N THR A 91 -0.53 -5.79 -4.84
CA THR A 91 -1.29 -6.95 -5.32
C THR A 91 -2.07 -7.60 -4.17
N LYS A 92 -1.41 -7.89 -3.05
CA LYS A 92 -2.04 -8.47 -1.86
C LYS A 92 -3.10 -7.53 -1.26
N LEU A 93 -2.88 -6.21 -1.30
CA LEU A 93 -3.86 -5.21 -0.86
C LEU A 93 -5.14 -5.27 -1.70
N VAL A 94 -5.00 -5.25 -3.03
CA VAL A 94 -6.12 -5.32 -3.98
C VAL A 94 -6.90 -6.63 -3.83
N VAL A 95 -6.21 -7.75 -3.70
CA VAL A 95 -6.85 -9.06 -3.46
C VAL A 95 -7.61 -9.07 -2.14
N SER A 96 -7.06 -8.50 -1.06
CA SER A 96 -7.73 -8.44 0.24
C SER A 96 -8.88 -7.42 0.32
N ALA A 97 -9.06 -6.55 -0.69
CA ALA A 97 -10.09 -5.53 -0.65
C ALA A 97 -11.51 -6.11 -0.67
N GLU A 98 -11.68 -7.32 -1.21
CA GLU A 98 -12.95 -8.03 -1.24
C GLU A 98 -13.42 -8.43 0.16
N ASP A 99 -12.50 -8.85 1.02
CA ASP A 99 -12.79 -9.17 2.42
C ASP A 99 -13.04 -7.91 3.27
N LEU A 100 -12.38 -6.80 2.94
CA LEU A 100 -12.38 -5.57 3.74
C LEU A 100 -13.52 -4.60 3.41
N ILE A 101 -14.25 -4.80 2.30
CA ILE A 101 -15.28 -3.85 1.85
C ILE A 101 -16.44 -3.69 2.85
N LEU A 102 -16.72 -4.73 3.64
CA LEU A 102 -17.79 -4.70 4.63
C LEU A 102 -17.45 -3.76 5.79
N ASP A 103 -16.17 -3.61 6.09
CA ASP A 103 -15.66 -2.77 7.17
C ASP A 103 -15.36 -1.34 6.69
N VAL A 104 -14.94 -1.19 5.42
CA VAL A 104 -14.52 0.08 4.84
C VAL A 104 -15.38 0.43 3.61
N PRO A 105 -16.47 1.20 3.78
CA PRO A 105 -17.43 1.46 2.70
C PRO A 105 -16.85 2.22 1.51
N ASN A 106 -15.73 2.95 1.70
CA ASN A 106 -15.04 3.70 0.65
C ASN A 106 -13.75 3.02 0.16
N ILE A 107 -13.56 1.72 0.42
CA ILE A 107 -12.31 1.02 0.11
C ILE A 107 -11.90 1.13 -1.36
N ILE A 108 -12.88 1.08 -2.28
CA ILE A 108 -12.61 1.18 -3.71
C ILE A 108 -11.94 2.52 -4.02
N ASP A 109 -12.47 3.61 -3.49
CA ASP A 109 -11.95 4.95 -3.71
C ASP A 109 -10.57 5.14 -3.09
N VAL A 110 -10.40 4.70 -1.84
CA VAL A 110 -9.16 4.87 -1.09
C VAL A 110 -8.03 4.05 -1.70
N VAL A 111 -8.25 2.75 -1.98
CA VAL A 111 -7.22 1.89 -2.59
C VAL A 111 -6.89 2.37 -4.00
N SER A 112 -7.89 2.78 -4.80
CA SER A 112 -7.64 3.33 -6.13
C SER A 112 -6.75 4.57 -6.10
N LEU A 113 -6.96 5.44 -5.10
CA LEU A 113 -6.17 6.65 -4.92
C LEU A 113 -4.74 6.33 -4.45
N PHE A 114 -4.56 5.39 -3.53
CA PHE A 114 -3.22 4.92 -3.15
C PHE A 114 -2.45 4.33 -4.33
N ILE A 115 -3.11 3.55 -5.19
CA ILE A 115 -2.47 3.02 -6.41
C ILE A 115 -2.09 4.17 -7.35
N ALA A 116 -2.99 5.12 -7.57
CA ALA A 116 -2.69 6.28 -8.42
C ALA A 116 -1.51 7.10 -7.87
N ARG A 117 -1.48 7.33 -6.55
CA ARG A 117 -0.38 8.03 -5.89
C ARG A 117 0.94 7.27 -6.03
N ALA A 118 0.94 5.95 -5.82
CA ALA A 118 2.12 5.12 -6.02
C ALA A 118 2.64 5.12 -7.48
N VAL A 119 1.74 5.28 -8.46
CA VAL A 119 2.13 5.44 -9.87
C VAL A 119 2.73 6.81 -10.14
N ILE A 120 2.18 7.87 -9.57
CA ILE A 120 2.67 9.25 -9.71
C ILE A 120 4.02 9.44 -9.00
N ASP A 121 4.19 8.83 -7.82
CA ASP A 121 5.44 8.84 -7.06
C ASP A 121 6.49 7.89 -7.68
N GLU A 122 6.19 7.29 -8.84
CA GLU A 122 7.07 6.40 -9.62
C GLU A 122 7.51 5.11 -8.89
N VAL A 123 6.91 4.78 -7.73
CA VAL A 123 7.20 3.55 -6.99
C VAL A 123 6.45 2.33 -7.53
N LEU A 124 5.43 2.54 -8.37
CA LEU A 124 4.64 1.50 -9.01
C LEU A 124 4.47 1.80 -10.51
N PRO A 125 4.76 0.85 -11.43
CA PRO A 125 4.64 1.10 -12.85
C PRO A 125 3.16 1.18 -13.29
N PRO A 126 2.78 2.03 -14.25
CA PRO A 126 1.40 2.10 -14.77
C PRO A 126 0.87 0.75 -15.27
N SER A 127 1.76 -0.10 -15.81
CA SER A 127 1.41 -1.46 -16.28
C SER A 127 0.94 -2.42 -15.19
N PHE A 128 1.10 -2.06 -13.91
CA PHE A 128 0.60 -2.82 -12.78
C PHE A 128 -0.91 -3.06 -12.87
N LEU A 129 -1.69 -2.02 -13.18
CA LEU A 129 -3.15 -2.10 -13.27
C LEU A 129 -3.60 -3.07 -14.37
N THR A 130 -2.97 -3.03 -15.54
CA THR A 130 -3.27 -3.95 -16.64
C THR A 130 -2.97 -5.40 -16.27
N LYS A 131 -1.88 -5.65 -15.53
CA LYS A 131 -1.53 -7.00 -15.07
C LYS A 131 -2.54 -7.54 -14.06
N ILE A 132 -2.95 -6.71 -13.10
CA ILE A 132 -3.98 -7.06 -12.13
C ILE A 132 -5.30 -7.41 -12.84
N LEU A 133 -5.77 -6.55 -13.75
CA LEU A 133 -7.01 -6.78 -14.49
C LEU A 133 -7.02 -8.10 -15.27
N ASN A 134 -5.88 -8.49 -15.85
CA ASN A 134 -5.77 -9.74 -16.63
C ASN A 134 -5.78 -11.02 -15.76
N THR A 135 -5.64 -10.88 -14.44
CA THR A 135 -5.55 -12.02 -13.51
C THR A 135 -6.80 -12.23 -12.66
N LEU A 136 -7.79 -11.35 -12.77
CA LEU A 136 -8.94 -11.30 -11.87
C LEU A 136 -10.26 -11.53 -12.62
N ASN A 137 -11.26 -12.00 -11.87
CA ASN A 137 -12.62 -12.16 -12.38
C ASN A 137 -13.26 -10.79 -12.64
N GLU A 138 -13.99 -10.66 -13.76
CA GLU A 138 -14.49 -9.39 -14.30
C GLU A 138 -15.40 -8.61 -13.33
N ASP A 139 -16.10 -9.28 -12.43
CA ASP A 139 -17.04 -8.65 -11.48
C ASP A 139 -16.48 -8.41 -10.07
N SER A 140 -15.18 -8.66 -9.85
CA SER A 140 -14.55 -8.52 -8.53
C SER A 140 -14.35 -7.05 -8.10
N ILE A 141 -14.33 -6.81 -6.79
CA ILE A 141 -13.97 -5.49 -6.21
C ILE A 141 -12.59 -5.03 -6.68
N ALA A 142 -11.67 -5.98 -6.85
CA ALA A 142 -10.34 -5.73 -7.34
C ALA A 142 -10.33 -5.15 -8.79
N VAL A 143 -11.24 -5.58 -9.65
CA VAL A 143 -11.44 -4.97 -10.99
C VAL A 143 -11.98 -3.54 -10.86
N GLN A 144 -12.93 -3.30 -9.96
CA GLN A 144 -13.49 -1.96 -9.75
C GLN A 144 -12.42 -0.96 -9.28
N ILE A 145 -11.54 -1.39 -8.37
CA ILE A 145 -10.36 -0.61 -7.93
C ILE A 145 -9.46 -0.28 -9.10
N ALA A 146 -9.08 -1.28 -9.90
CA ALA A 146 -8.15 -1.07 -11.00
C ALA A 146 -8.73 -0.14 -12.09
N VAL A 147 -10.02 -0.32 -12.43
CA VAL A 147 -10.74 0.54 -13.39
C VAL A 147 -10.83 1.97 -12.87
N ARG A 148 -11.13 2.17 -11.59
CA ARG A 148 -11.23 3.52 -11.01
C ARG A 148 -9.87 4.21 -10.96
N ALA A 149 -8.82 3.52 -10.50
CA ALA A 149 -7.45 4.04 -10.52
C ALA A 149 -7.05 4.52 -11.93
N GLN A 150 -7.31 3.70 -12.95
CA GLN A 150 -7.01 4.04 -14.32
C GLN A 150 -7.84 5.22 -14.83
N LYS A 151 -9.18 5.13 -14.76
CA LYS A 151 -10.08 6.08 -15.43
C LYS A 151 -10.19 7.43 -14.74
N VAL A 152 -10.21 7.43 -13.41
CA VAL A 152 -10.49 8.64 -12.62
C VAL A 152 -9.19 9.40 -12.35
N TYR A 153 -8.15 8.69 -11.92
CA TYR A 153 -6.95 9.34 -11.40
C TYR A 153 -5.81 9.41 -12.44
N LEU A 154 -5.63 8.39 -13.28
CA LEU A 154 -4.49 8.38 -14.22
C LEU A 154 -4.80 8.90 -15.62
N THR A 155 -6.01 8.65 -16.15
CA THR A 155 -6.43 9.14 -17.48
C THR A 155 -7.51 10.22 -17.43
N GLY A 156 -8.03 10.52 -16.24
CA GLY A 156 -9.08 11.51 -16.04
C GLY A 156 -8.56 12.95 -16.15
N THR A 157 -9.48 13.92 -16.13
CA THR A 157 -9.16 15.36 -16.14
C THR A 157 -8.60 15.89 -14.81
N LEU A 158 -8.39 15.02 -13.81
CA LEU A 158 -7.72 15.40 -12.57
C LEU A 158 -6.23 15.65 -12.87
N LYS A 159 -5.76 16.87 -12.59
CA LYS A 159 -4.34 17.21 -12.72
C LYS A 159 -3.53 16.40 -11.71
N VAL A 160 -2.32 15.99 -12.08
CA VAL A 160 -1.36 15.28 -11.21
C VAL A 160 -1.22 15.98 -9.85
N ASP A 161 -1.16 17.32 -9.84
CA ASP A 161 -1.10 18.14 -8.62
C ASP A 161 -2.26 17.88 -7.65
N ASN A 162 -3.46 17.57 -8.15
CA ASN A 162 -4.62 17.28 -7.31
C ASN A 162 -4.52 15.92 -6.61
N ILE A 163 -3.69 15.01 -7.12
CA ILE A 163 -3.46 13.68 -6.54
C ILE A 163 -2.27 13.75 -5.57
N LEU A 164 -1.20 14.46 -5.94
CA LEU A 164 -0.06 14.74 -5.05
C LEU A 164 -0.46 15.49 -3.78
N HIS A 165 -1.45 16.37 -3.86
CA HIS A 165 -1.91 17.14 -2.70
C HIS A 165 -3.28 16.72 -2.17
N ARG A 166 -3.74 15.52 -2.58
CA ARG A 166 -5.11 15.09 -2.28
C ARG A 166 -5.37 15.00 -0.79
N TRP A 167 -4.37 14.59 -0.03
CA TRP A 167 -4.45 14.44 1.41
C TRP A 167 -3.64 15.50 2.19
N SER A 168 -2.80 16.29 1.51
CA SER A 168 -2.03 17.39 2.13
C SER A 168 -2.84 18.68 2.35
N SER A 169 -4.11 18.73 1.91
CA SER A 169 -4.93 19.96 1.88
C SER A 169 -6.04 19.99 2.93
N SER A 170 -6.01 19.09 3.94
CA SER A 170 -7.05 18.96 4.98
C SER A 170 -6.48 19.09 6.38
#